data_AF-A0A954Q1P9-F1
#
_entry.id   AF-A0A954Q1P9-F1
#
_cell.length_a   1.000
_cell.length_b   1.000
_cell.length_c   1.000
_cell.angle_alpha   90.00
_cell.angle_beta   90.00
_cell.angle_gamma   90.00
#
_symmetry.space_group_name_H-M   'P 1'
#
loop_
_entity.id
_entity.type
_entity.pdbx_description
1 polymer ?
#
loop_
_entity_poly.entity_id
_entity_poly.type
_entity_poly.pdbx_seq_one_letter_code
_entity_poly.pdbx_strand_id
1 'polypeptide(L)'
;FYFIADLHALTTIRDGNQLRQNVLDTALDLLALGLDPEKATLFVQSDVPEVSELCWILLSGTPMGLLGRCVAYKEKVDKGIAADAGLFAYPVLQAADILAYDSQLVPVGADQVQHIEVCRDIAGKFNHQFGETFVMPVASVLDDSAKVPGTDGEKMSKSYDNVLPLFGEVKAIRKLIMRITTDSRQMEEPKEPIGDHLYDLYSLFADKPHRDEMAAMYRRGGFGYGEVKKAIAEASEDYFAAARERRIDLEKNLDHVQAVLKSGAHRAREVASGVLLRAQQACGLK
;
A
#
# COMPACT_ATOMS: atom_id res chain seq x y z
N PHE A 1 11.67 3.68 -6.55
CA PHE A 1 11.75 4.07 -5.14
C PHE A 1 10.56 3.49 -4.41
N TYR A 2 10.77 2.95 -3.21
CA TYR A 2 9.74 2.45 -2.31
C TYR A 2 9.96 3.09 -0.95
N PHE A 3 8.92 3.59 -0.31
CA PHE A 3 9.07 4.24 0.99
C PHE A 3 7.95 3.87 1.94
N ILE A 4 8.30 3.85 3.22
CA ILE A 4 7.37 3.68 4.33
C ILE A 4 6.94 5.08 4.77
N ALA A 5 5.68 5.42 4.52
CA ALA A 5 5.09 6.74 4.68
C ALA A 5 4.74 7.07 6.15
N ASP A 6 5.75 7.12 7.02
CA ASP A 6 5.56 7.29 8.46
C ASP A 6 5.11 8.72 8.86
N LEU A 7 5.44 9.76 8.09
CA LEU A 7 4.89 11.10 8.30
C LEU A 7 3.40 11.15 7.94
N HIS A 8 2.96 10.47 6.88
CA HIS A 8 1.54 10.34 6.55
C HIS A 8 0.77 9.55 7.61
N ALA A 9 1.38 8.51 8.18
CA ALA A 9 0.78 7.69 9.22
C ALA A 9 0.39 8.52 10.46
N LEU A 10 1.12 9.59 10.78
CA LEU A 10 0.81 10.51 11.89
C LEU A 10 -0.54 11.21 11.77
N THR A 11 -1.16 11.25 10.58
CA THR A 11 -2.53 11.77 10.41
C THR A 11 -3.58 10.92 11.13
N THR A 12 -3.25 9.66 11.48
CA THR A 12 -4.18 8.71 12.12
C THR A 12 -3.58 7.97 13.32
N ILE A 13 -2.26 7.72 13.32
CA ILE A 13 -1.55 7.01 14.39
C ILE A 13 -0.86 8.03 15.30
N ARG A 14 -1.25 8.07 16.57
CA ARG A 14 -0.68 8.97 17.58
C ARG A 14 0.21 8.26 18.62
N ASP A 15 0.19 6.93 18.66
CA ASP A 15 1.08 6.15 19.51
C ASP A 15 2.45 5.94 18.81
N GLY A 16 3.50 6.50 19.41
CA GLY A 16 4.86 6.41 18.88
C GLY A 16 5.45 5.00 18.90
N ASN A 17 5.05 4.14 19.85
CA ASN A 17 5.50 2.75 19.86
C ASN A 17 4.83 1.97 18.73
N GLN A 18 3.53 2.16 18.54
CA GLN A 18 2.79 1.57 17.42
C GLN A 18 3.37 2.00 16.07
N LEU A 19 3.70 3.29 15.89
CA LEU A 19 4.28 3.79 14.64
C LEU A 19 5.64 3.15 14.35
N ARG A 20 6.55 3.12 15.33
CA ARG A 20 7.87 2.47 15.18
C ARG A 20 7.74 0.99 14.83
N GLN A 21 6.84 0.30 15.50
CA GLN A 21 6.60 -1.11 15.24
C GLN A 21 6.05 -1.33 13.82
N ASN A 22 5.07 -0.52 13.39
CA ASN A 22 4.53 -0.60 12.03
C ASN A 22 5.58 -0.33 10.95
N VAL A 23 6.50 0.62 11.17
CA VAL A 23 7.60 0.89 10.25
C VAL A 23 8.50 -0.35 10.12
N LEU A 24 8.91 -0.93 11.25
CA LEU A 24 9.73 -2.14 11.24
C LEU A 24 9.01 -3.32 10.56
N ASP A 25 7.75 -3.57 10.92
CA ASP A 25 6.96 -4.66 10.36
C ASP A 25 6.75 -4.51 8.85
N THR A 26 6.50 -3.29 8.38
CA THR A 26 6.36 -3.01 6.94
C THR A 26 7.66 -3.25 6.19
N ALA A 27 8.81 -2.85 6.75
CA ALA A 27 10.11 -3.10 6.15
C ALA A 27 10.39 -4.62 6.05
N LEU A 28 10.13 -5.34 7.14
CA LEU A 28 10.25 -6.80 7.19
C LEU A 28 9.35 -7.48 6.16
N ASP A 29 8.08 -7.06 6.05
CA ASP A 29 7.11 -7.60 5.09
C ASP A 29 7.59 -7.41 3.64
N LEU A 30 7.99 -6.19 3.28
CA LEU A 30 8.45 -5.89 1.91
C LEU A 30 9.68 -6.73 1.52
N LEU A 31 10.67 -6.83 2.41
CA LEU A 31 11.87 -7.63 2.18
C LEU A 31 11.54 -9.12 2.11
N ALA A 32 10.71 -9.62 3.02
CA ALA A 32 10.28 -11.02 3.04
C ALA A 32 9.49 -11.42 1.79
N LEU A 33 8.67 -10.51 1.26
CA LEU A 33 7.91 -10.71 0.01
C LEU A 33 8.78 -10.60 -1.25
N GLY A 34 10.06 -10.25 -1.13
CA GLY A 34 11.03 -10.30 -2.23
C GLY A 34 11.41 -8.95 -2.82
N LEU A 35 11.13 -7.83 -2.12
CA LEU A 35 11.72 -6.55 -2.50
C LEU A 35 13.24 -6.64 -2.35
N ASP A 36 13.94 -6.48 -3.48
CA ASP A 36 15.40 -6.57 -3.58
C ASP A 36 16.04 -5.16 -3.41
N PRO A 37 16.73 -4.87 -2.28
CA PRO A 37 17.30 -3.54 -2.01
C PRO A 37 18.41 -3.11 -2.98
N GLU A 38 19.01 -4.06 -3.70
CA GLU A 38 20.02 -3.77 -4.72
C GLU A 38 19.38 -3.22 -6.00
N LYS A 39 18.13 -3.59 -6.28
CA LYS A 39 17.36 -3.11 -7.44
C LYS A 39 16.42 -1.97 -7.09
N ALA A 40 15.97 -1.90 -5.85
CA ALA A 40 14.97 -0.97 -5.38
C ALA A 40 15.45 -0.21 -4.14
N THR A 41 15.40 1.12 -4.19
CA THR A 41 15.66 1.96 -3.02
C THR A 41 14.47 1.91 -2.06
N LEU A 42 14.62 1.20 -0.93
CA LEU A 42 13.65 1.12 0.18
C LEU A 42 14.10 2.00 1.36
N PHE A 43 13.25 2.89 1.85
CA PHE A 43 13.58 3.81 2.94
C PHE A 43 12.36 4.24 3.76
N VAL A 44 12.58 4.89 4.89
CA VAL A 44 11.51 5.50 5.71
C VAL A 44 11.38 6.98 5.33
N GLN A 45 10.15 7.48 5.18
CA GLN A 45 9.90 8.84 4.73
C GLN A 45 10.58 9.90 5.61
N SER A 46 10.50 9.74 6.94
CA SER A 46 11.13 10.65 7.91
C SER A 46 12.67 10.67 7.87
N ASP A 47 13.32 9.67 7.26
CA ASP A 47 14.78 9.66 7.06
C ASP A 47 15.23 10.55 5.89
N VAL A 48 14.29 11.13 5.12
CA VAL A 48 14.54 12.06 4.01
C VAL A 48 13.95 13.44 4.35
N PRO A 49 14.63 14.25 5.18
CA PRO A 49 14.11 15.55 5.63
C PRO A 49 13.87 16.56 4.48
N GLU A 50 14.53 16.37 3.34
CA GLU A 50 14.36 17.19 2.14
C GLU A 50 12.90 17.20 1.65
N VAL A 51 12.16 16.10 1.84
CA VAL A 51 10.73 16.00 1.54
C VAL A 51 9.90 16.98 2.38
N SER A 52 10.26 17.16 3.66
CA SER A 52 9.51 18.04 4.57
C SER A 52 9.70 19.52 4.21
N GLU A 53 10.93 19.90 3.83
CA GLU A 53 11.21 21.25 3.35
C GLU A 53 10.54 21.50 1.99
N LEU A 54 10.63 20.54 1.06
CA LEU A 54 9.94 20.63 -0.22
C LEU A 54 8.42 20.75 -0.03
N CYS A 55 7.83 19.99 0.90
CA CYS A 55 6.42 20.10 1.25
C CYS A 55 6.06 21.53 1.67
N TRP A 56 6.88 22.20 2.47
CA TRP A 56 6.64 23.59 2.87
C TRP A 56 6.66 24.55 1.68
N ILE A 57 7.66 24.40 0.78
CA ILE A 57 7.76 25.19 -0.45
C ILE A 57 6.49 25.04 -1.28
N LEU A 58 6.03 23.79 -1.52
CA LEU A 58 4.83 23.51 -2.30
C LEU A 58 3.55 24.01 -1.61
N LEU A 59 3.48 23.89 -0.29
CA LEU A 59 2.33 24.32 0.52
C LEU A 59 2.07 25.83 0.35
N SER A 60 3.14 26.63 0.30
CA SER A 60 3.05 28.10 0.15
C SER A 60 2.37 28.55 -1.15
N GLY A 61 2.41 27.72 -2.20
CA GLY A 61 1.76 27.99 -3.49
C GLY A 61 0.41 27.28 -3.67
N THR A 62 0.02 26.38 -2.78
CA THR A 62 -1.14 25.50 -2.97
C THR A 62 -2.44 26.19 -2.55
N PRO A 63 -3.43 26.37 -3.44
CA PRO A 63 -4.71 26.98 -3.07
C PRO A 63 -5.51 26.10 -2.10
N MET A 64 -6.08 26.72 -1.05
CA MET A 64 -6.99 26.04 -0.12
C MET A 64 -8.17 25.34 -0.83
N GLY A 65 -8.68 25.95 -1.91
CA GLY A 65 -9.77 25.37 -2.70
C GLY A 65 -9.41 24.06 -3.40
N LEU A 66 -8.13 23.84 -3.75
CA LEU A 66 -7.67 22.56 -4.31
C LEU A 66 -7.77 21.46 -3.25
N LEU A 67 -7.26 21.73 -2.04
CA LEU A 67 -7.28 20.79 -0.92
C LEU A 67 -8.71 20.49 -0.44
N GLY A 68 -9.59 21.51 -0.37
CA GLY A 68 -11.00 21.33 0.01
C GLY A 68 -11.84 20.50 -0.97
N ARG A 69 -11.35 20.25 -2.19
CA ARG A 69 -12.00 19.38 -3.19
C ARG A 69 -11.48 17.94 -3.19
N CYS A 70 -10.42 17.62 -2.44
CA CYS A 70 -9.90 16.27 -2.36
C CYS A 70 -10.94 15.33 -1.72
N VAL A 71 -11.30 14.25 -2.42
CA VAL A 71 -12.37 13.31 -1.99
C VAL A 71 -11.95 12.58 -0.71
N ALA A 72 -10.71 12.13 -0.65
CA ALA A 72 -10.18 11.39 0.49
C ALA A 72 -10.21 12.18 1.82
N TYR A 73 -10.10 13.51 1.78
CA TYR A 73 -10.29 14.35 2.97
C TYR A 73 -11.73 14.25 3.48
N LYS A 74 -12.71 14.44 2.59
CA LYS A 74 -14.15 14.38 2.92
C LYS A 74 -14.53 13.01 3.45
N GLU A 75 -14.15 11.95 2.74
CA GLU A 75 -14.48 10.57 3.14
C GLU A 75 -13.88 10.18 4.49
N LYS A 76 -12.66 10.62 4.79
CA LYS A 76 -12.01 10.34 6.08
C LYS A 76 -12.72 11.08 7.23
N VAL A 77 -13.11 12.33 7.01
CA VAL A 77 -13.90 13.11 7.97
C VAL A 77 -15.27 12.49 8.19
N ASP A 78 -15.95 12.06 7.12
CA ASP A 78 -17.26 11.38 7.20
C ASP A 78 -17.17 10.04 7.97
N LYS A 79 -16.00 9.39 7.93
CA LYS A 79 -15.68 8.18 8.73
C LYS A 79 -15.26 8.48 10.18
N GLY A 80 -15.32 9.74 10.61
CA GLY A 80 -15.03 10.15 11.99
C GLY A 80 -13.56 10.42 12.29
N ILE A 81 -12.68 10.48 11.28
CA ILE A 81 -11.30 10.93 11.48
C ILE A 81 -11.30 12.44 11.69
N ALA A 82 -10.55 12.91 12.69
CA ALA A 82 -10.44 14.33 13.00
C ALA A 82 -9.95 15.14 11.78
N ALA A 83 -10.66 16.23 11.49
CA ALA A 83 -10.37 17.16 10.42
C ALA A 83 -9.18 18.08 10.74
N ASP A 84 -8.01 17.48 11.03
CA ASP A 84 -6.81 18.21 11.42
C ASP A 84 -6.07 18.79 10.20
N ALA A 85 -5.24 19.80 10.44
CA ALA A 85 -4.42 20.43 9.39
C ALA A 85 -3.54 19.41 8.64
N GLY A 86 -3.02 18.39 9.33
CA GLY A 86 -2.26 17.31 8.70
C GLY A 86 -3.10 16.48 7.72
N LEU A 87 -4.34 16.14 8.09
CA LEU A 87 -5.27 15.42 7.21
C LEU A 87 -5.72 16.31 6.02
N PHE A 88 -5.80 17.62 6.21
CA PHE A 88 -6.12 18.54 5.14
C PHE A 88 -4.95 18.75 4.16
N ALA A 89 -3.72 18.81 4.67
CA ALA A 89 -2.52 19.14 3.90
C ALA A 89 -1.74 17.93 3.39
N TYR A 90 -2.06 16.70 3.80
CA TYR A 90 -1.31 15.50 3.36
C TYR A 90 -1.20 15.35 1.83
N PRO A 91 -2.15 15.78 0.98
CA PRO A 91 -1.97 15.70 -0.47
C PRO A 91 -0.75 16.50 -0.96
N VAL A 92 -0.37 17.59 -0.26
CA VAL A 92 0.84 18.37 -0.57
C VAL A 92 2.09 17.62 -0.13
N LEU A 93 2.07 16.95 1.03
CA LEU A 93 3.16 16.08 1.46
C LEU A 93 3.36 14.92 0.48
N GLN A 94 2.27 14.32 0.01
CA GLN A 94 2.32 13.27 -1.01
C GLN A 94 2.85 13.80 -2.34
N ALA A 95 2.52 15.03 -2.73
CA ALA A 95 3.13 15.67 -3.89
C ALA A 95 4.65 15.86 -3.69
N ALA A 96 5.09 16.29 -2.50
CA ALA A 96 6.52 16.40 -2.19
C ALA A 96 7.23 15.04 -2.28
N ASP A 97 6.61 13.96 -1.77
CA ASP A 97 7.15 12.60 -1.88
C ASP A 97 7.36 12.17 -3.33
N ILE A 98 6.44 12.53 -4.24
CA ILE A 98 6.52 12.14 -5.66
C ILE A 98 7.58 12.98 -6.39
N LEU A 99 7.52 14.30 -6.20
CA LEU A 99 8.33 15.26 -6.95
C LEU A 99 9.79 15.25 -6.52
N ALA A 100 10.09 14.95 -5.24
CA ALA A 100 11.46 14.87 -4.72
C ALA A 100 12.35 13.86 -5.48
N TYR A 101 11.77 12.90 -6.21
CA TYR A 101 12.51 11.89 -6.94
C TYR A 101 12.35 11.98 -8.46
N ASP A 102 11.85 13.12 -8.98
CA ASP A 102 11.54 13.32 -10.40
C ASP A 102 10.74 12.15 -11.02
N SER A 103 9.80 11.61 -10.23
CA SER A 103 9.06 10.40 -10.59
C SER A 103 8.22 10.61 -11.87
N GLN A 104 8.54 9.86 -12.93
CA GLN A 104 7.79 9.92 -14.19
C GLN A 104 6.51 9.07 -14.15
N LEU A 105 6.56 7.93 -13.47
CA LEU A 105 5.46 6.98 -13.32
C LEU A 105 5.24 6.68 -11.85
N VAL A 106 3.98 6.77 -11.42
CA VAL A 106 3.58 6.47 -10.03
C VAL A 106 2.51 5.37 -10.07
N PRO A 107 2.84 4.14 -9.65
CA PRO A 107 1.87 3.06 -9.53
C PRO A 107 0.82 3.41 -8.48
N VAL A 108 -0.46 3.39 -8.88
CA VAL A 108 -1.58 3.74 -8.00
C VAL A 108 -2.79 2.86 -8.27
N GLY A 109 -3.62 2.68 -7.24
CA GLY A 109 -4.99 2.19 -7.42
C GLY A 109 -5.88 3.24 -8.07
N ALA A 110 -7.01 2.82 -8.65
CA ALA A 110 -7.96 3.72 -9.29
C ALA A 110 -8.47 4.83 -8.34
N ASP A 111 -8.56 4.55 -7.04
CA ASP A 111 -8.97 5.47 -5.99
C ASP A 111 -7.94 6.56 -5.66
N GLN A 112 -6.68 6.40 -6.08
CA GLN A 112 -5.58 7.33 -5.78
C GLN A 112 -5.18 8.18 -6.99
N VAL A 113 -5.86 8.04 -8.14
CA VAL A 113 -5.59 8.85 -9.35
C VAL A 113 -5.75 10.34 -9.07
N GLN A 114 -6.74 10.72 -8.25
CA GLN A 114 -6.95 12.11 -7.85
C GLN A 114 -5.72 12.71 -7.15
N HIS A 115 -4.98 11.95 -6.34
CA HIS A 115 -3.77 12.45 -5.69
C HIS A 115 -2.66 12.76 -6.69
N ILE A 116 -2.57 11.98 -7.78
CA ILE A 116 -1.62 12.25 -8.86
C ILE A 116 -2.03 13.51 -9.64
N GLU A 117 -3.32 13.73 -9.88
CA GLU A 117 -3.83 14.97 -10.49
C GLU A 117 -3.51 16.20 -9.61
N VAL A 118 -3.75 16.11 -8.30
CA VAL A 118 -3.39 17.16 -7.34
C VAL A 118 -1.89 17.44 -7.34
N CYS A 119 -1.06 16.39 -7.36
CA CYS A 119 0.39 16.53 -7.46
C CYS A 119 0.80 17.27 -8.75
N ARG A 120 0.19 16.93 -9.89
CA ARG A 120 0.41 17.60 -11.18
C ARG A 120 -0.02 19.07 -11.14
N ASP A 121 -1.17 19.39 -10.57
CA ASP A 121 -1.63 20.78 -10.43
C ASP A 121 -0.66 21.63 -9.59
N ILE A 122 -0.16 21.06 -8.48
CA ILE A 122 0.83 21.70 -7.61
C ILE A 122 2.14 21.92 -8.37
N ALA A 123 2.67 20.88 -9.03
CA ALA A 123 3.90 20.96 -9.82
C ALA A 123 3.78 21.97 -10.98
N GLY A 124 2.68 21.93 -11.72
CA GLY A 124 2.41 22.84 -12.85
C GLY A 124 2.32 24.29 -12.40
N LYS A 125 1.67 24.55 -11.25
CA LYS A 125 1.61 25.90 -10.69
C LYS A 125 2.99 26.41 -10.26
N PHE A 126 3.79 25.57 -9.61
CA PHE A 126 5.17 25.94 -9.25
C PHE A 126 5.99 26.24 -10.50
N ASN A 127 5.94 25.36 -11.50
CA ASN A 127 6.68 25.54 -12.76
C ASN A 127 6.26 26.80 -13.52
N HIS A 128 4.97 27.12 -13.53
CA HIS A 128 4.49 28.35 -14.16
C HIS A 128 5.01 29.61 -13.46
N GLN A 129 5.09 29.58 -12.12
CA GLN A 129 5.50 30.73 -11.32
C GLN A 129 7.02 30.93 -11.30
N PHE A 130 7.80 29.84 -11.21
CA PHE A 130 9.24 29.88 -10.94
C PHE A 130 10.11 29.29 -12.05
N GLY A 131 9.50 28.80 -13.15
CA GLY A 131 10.19 28.14 -14.25
C GLY A 131 10.18 26.61 -14.14
N GLU A 132 10.46 25.90 -15.24
CA GLU A 132 10.41 24.44 -15.33
C GLU A 132 11.34 23.75 -14.34
N THR A 133 10.79 23.39 -13.17
CA THR A 133 11.51 22.82 -12.04
C THR A 133 11.15 21.36 -11.83
N PHE A 134 9.87 20.99 -11.88
CA PHE A 134 9.43 19.63 -11.58
C PHE A 134 9.04 18.84 -12.83
N VAL A 135 9.41 17.55 -12.84
CA VAL A 135 8.86 16.56 -13.77
C VAL A 135 7.39 16.30 -13.44
N MET A 136 6.55 16.20 -14.46
CA MET A 136 5.12 15.95 -14.30
C MET A 136 4.84 14.44 -14.21
N PRO A 137 4.48 13.90 -13.03
CA PRO A 137 4.25 12.46 -12.87
C PRO A 137 3.01 12.00 -13.63
N VAL A 138 3.01 10.74 -14.09
CA VAL A 138 1.87 10.08 -14.71
C VAL A 138 1.42 8.92 -13.82
N ALA A 139 0.12 8.80 -13.62
CA ALA A 139 -0.47 7.66 -12.91
C ALA A 139 -0.29 6.39 -13.75
N SER A 140 0.32 5.36 -13.16
CA SER A 140 0.32 4.01 -13.71
C SER A 140 -0.75 3.22 -12.96
N VAL A 141 -1.98 3.25 -13.49
CA VAL A 141 -3.10 2.55 -12.88
C VAL A 141 -2.84 1.05 -12.99
N LEU A 142 -2.77 0.39 -11.83
CA LEU A 142 -2.69 -1.07 -11.79
C LEU A 142 -4.05 -1.64 -12.22
N ASP A 143 -4.02 -2.68 -13.06
CA ASP A 143 -5.24 -3.29 -13.60
C ASP A 143 -6.15 -3.76 -12.44
N ASP A 144 -7.38 -3.26 -12.40
CA ASP A 144 -8.33 -3.34 -11.26
C ASP A 144 -8.90 -4.78 -11.06
N SER A 145 -8.27 -5.78 -11.68
CA SER A 145 -8.80 -7.13 -11.92
C SER A 145 -8.81 -8.06 -10.71
N ALA A 146 -8.38 -7.62 -9.52
CA ALA A 146 -8.61 -8.40 -8.30
C ALA A 146 -8.65 -7.50 -7.06
N LYS A 147 -9.79 -6.87 -6.80
CA LYS A 147 -10.13 -6.55 -5.41
C LYS A 147 -10.09 -7.86 -4.64
N VAL A 148 -9.11 -8.01 -3.75
CA VAL A 148 -9.01 -9.18 -2.89
C VAL A 148 -10.18 -9.16 -1.90
N PRO A 149 -11.07 -10.16 -1.90
CA PRO A 149 -12.18 -10.18 -0.97
C PRO A 149 -11.70 -10.55 0.44
N GLY A 150 -12.33 -9.97 1.45
CA GLY A 150 -12.12 -10.26 2.86
C GLY A 150 -12.87 -11.52 3.30
N THR A 151 -12.82 -11.78 4.61
CA THR A 151 -13.49 -12.94 5.22
C THR A 151 -15.02 -12.91 5.13
N ASP A 152 -15.59 -11.78 4.73
CA ASP A 152 -17.02 -11.51 4.58
C ASP A 152 -17.46 -11.37 3.11
N GLY A 153 -16.53 -11.46 2.14
CA GLY A 153 -16.79 -11.27 0.72
C GLY A 153 -16.71 -9.82 0.22
N GLU A 154 -16.66 -8.84 1.13
CA GLU A 154 -16.43 -7.44 0.78
C GLU A 154 -14.95 -7.20 0.46
N LYS A 155 -14.58 -6.00 -0.05
CA LYS A 155 -13.17 -5.66 -0.26
C LYS A 155 -12.39 -5.84 1.06
N MET A 156 -11.27 -6.57 1.03
CA MET A 156 -10.43 -6.76 2.20
C MET A 156 -9.87 -5.42 2.70
N SER A 157 -10.14 -5.07 3.96
CA SER A 157 -9.70 -3.84 4.61
C SER A 157 -9.62 -3.99 6.12
N LYS A 158 -8.58 -3.42 6.73
CA LYS A 158 -8.48 -3.33 8.20
C LYS A 158 -9.68 -2.60 8.83
N SER A 159 -10.30 -1.66 8.12
CA SER A 159 -11.46 -0.90 8.60
C SER A 159 -12.74 -1.74 8.68
N TYR A 160 -12.82 -2.86 7.96
CA TYR A 160 -13.97 -3.77 7.98
C TYR A 160 -13.73 -4.98 8.87
N ASP A 161 -12.56 -5.07 9.52
CA ASP A 161 -12.16 -6.22 10.35
C ASP A 161 -12.30 -7.57 9.63
N ASN A 162 -12.05 -7.58 8.31
CA ASN A 162 -12.24 -8.73 7.43
C ASN A 162 -10.92 -9.22 6.80
N VAL A 163 -9.78 -8.90 7.42
CA VAL A 163 -8.45 -9.15 6.86
C VAL A 163 -7.93 -10.56 7.17
N LEU A 164 -7.15 -11.10 6.24
CA LEU A 164 -6.31 -12.27 6.47
C LEU A 164 -4.84 -11.82 6.60
N PRO A 165 -4.21 -11.97 7.77
CA PRO A 165 -2.80 -11.62 7.94
C PRO A 165 -1.89 -12.45 7.02
N LEU A 166 -0.94 -11.80 6.36
CA LEU A 166 0.07 -12.49 5.54
C LEU A 166 1.03 -13.29 6.41
N PHE A 167 1.55 -12.67 7.46
CA PHE A 167 2.50 -13.25 8.40
C PHE A 167 1.87 -13.43 9.79
N GLY A 168 2.47 -14.29 10.61
CA GLY A 168 1.96 -14.69 11.93
C GLY A 168 1.89 -16.20 12.10
N GLU A 169 1.27 -16.65 13.20
CA GLU A 169 1.11 -18.08 13.49
C GLU A 169 0.20 -18.72 12.43
N VAL A 170 0.74 -19.72 11.71
CA VAL A 170 0.03 -20.45 10.64
C VAL A 170 -1.32 -20.98 11.13
N LYS A 171 -1.36 -21.55 12.33
CA LYS A 171 -2.58 -22.08 12.93
C LYS A 171 -3.65 -21.00 13.17
N ALA A 172 -3.23 -19.79 13.55
CA ALA A 172 -4.14 -18.66 13.74
C ALA A 172 -4.73 -18.18 12.41
N ILE A 173 -3.90 -18.06 11.37
CA ILE A 173 -4.33 -17.68 10.02
C ILE A 173 -5.29 -18.75 9.46
N ARG A 174 -4.94 -20.03 9.57
CA ARG A 174 -5.83 -21.14 9.18
C ARG A 174 -7.17 -21.08 9.89
N LYS A 175 -7.20 -20.75 11.19
CA LYS A 175 -8.45 -20.56 11.94
C LYS A 175 -9.29 -19.42 11.38
N LEU A 176 -8.69 -18.31 10.93
CA LEU A 176 -9.41 -17.21 10.29
C LEU A 176 -10.01 -17.66 8.94
N ILE A 177 -9.24 -18.36 8.11
CA ILE A 177 -9.71 -18.90 6.83
C ILE A 177 -10.89 -19.85 7.04
N MET A 178 -10.82 -20.75 8.05
CA MET A 178 -11.93 -21.65 8.36
C MET A 178 -13.22 -20.92 8.79
N ARG A 179 -13.10 -19.68 9.31
CA ARG A 179 -14.21 -18.85 9.76
C ARG A 179 -14.78 -17.93 8.67
N ILE A 180 -14.23 -17.92 7.45
CA ILE A 180 -14.77 -17.13 6.33
C ILE A 180 -16.27 -17.42 6.19
N THR A 181 -17.07 -16.36 6.10
CA THR A 181 -18.53 -16.48 5.98
C THR A 181 -18.88 -17.17 4.66
N THR A 182 -19.90 -18.03 4.66
CA THR A 182 -20.42 -18.68 3.44
C THR A 182 -21.93 -18.62 3.45
N ASP A 183 -22.56 -18.90 2.32
CA ASP A 183 -24.01 -19.06 2.28
C ASP A 183 -24.48 -20.42 2.85
N SER A 184 -25.79 -20.63 2.84
CA SER A 184 -26.49 -21.78 3.42
C SER A 184 -26.88 -22.85 2.40
N ARG A 185 -26.31 -22.85 1.18
CA ARG A 185 -26.60 -23.87 0.15
C ARG A 185 -26.16 -25.25 0.61
N GLN A 186 -26.92 -26.30 0.27
CA GLN A 186 -26.56 -27.67 0.62
C GLN A 186 -25.31 -28.15 -0.13
N MET A 187 -24.71 -29.23 0.35
CA MET A 187 -23.47 -29.80 -0.21
C MET A 187 -23.67 -30.28 -1.64
N GLU A 188 -24.82 -30.89 -1.92
CA GLU A 188 -25.19 -31.48 -3.20
C GLU A 188 -25.49 -30.41 -4.26
N GLU A 189 -25.83 -29.19 -3.86
CA GLU A 189 -26.19 -28.10 -4.77
C GLU A 189 -24.95 -27.56 -5.51
N PRO A 190 -25.00 -27.49 -6.86
CA PRO A 190 -24.04 -26.75 -7.66
C PRO A 190 -23.90 -25.29 -7.23
N LYS A 191 -22.70 -24.74 -7.40
CA LYS A 191 -22.36 -23.36 -7.02
C LYS A 191 -21.63 -22.67 -8.16
N GLU A 192 -21.95 -21.41 -8.39
CA GLU A 192 -21.20 -20.57 -9.32
C GLU A 192 -19.88 -20.15 -8.68
N PRO A 193 -18.71 -20.46 -9.28
CA PRO A 193 -17.41 -20.11 -8.71
C PRO A 193 -17.08 -18.63 -8.91
N ILE A 194 -17.47 -18.03 -10.03
CA ILE A 194 -17.17 -16.62 -10.32
C ILE A 194 -18.03 -15.74 -9.43
N GLY A 195 -17.37 -14.92 -8.60
CA GLY A 195 -18.04 -14.05 -7.62
C GLY A 195 -18.31 -14.72 -6.26
N ASP A 196 -17.92 -15.98 -6.07
CA ASP A 196 -17.84 -16.60 -4.75
C ASP A 196 -16.46 -16.30 -4.14
N HIS A 197 -16.44 -15.61 -3.00
CA HIS A 197 -15.21 -15.07 -2.43
C HIS A 197 -14.24 -16.15 -1.94
N LEU A 198 -14.70 -17.38 -1.66
CA LEU A 198 -13.78 -18.49 -1.38
C LEU A 198 -13.05 -18.94 -2.65
N TYR A 199 -13.75 -19.05 -3.77
CA TYR A 199 -13.12 -19.36 -5.06
C TYR A 199 -12.17 -18.25 -5.50
N ASP A 200 -12.56 -16.98 -5.32
CA ASP A 200 -11.72 -15.83 -5.64
C ASP A 200 -10.44 -15.82 -4.79
N LEU A 201 -10.54 -16.08 -3.48
CA LEU A 201 -9.36 -16.22 -2.60
C LEU A 201 -8.45 -17.37 -2.99
N TYR A 202 -9.02 -18.55 -3.29
CA TYR A 202 -8.24 -19.70 -3.75
C TYR A 202 -7.49 -19.39 -5.05
N SER A 203 -8.15 -18.68 -5.96
CA SER A 203 -7.61 -18.32 -7.27
C SER A 203 -6.41 -17.37 -7.22
N LEU A 204 -6.15 -16.71 -6.10
CA LEU A 204 -4.96 -15.88 -5.89
C LEU A 204 -3.67 -16.71 -5.79
N PHE A 205 -3.79 -17.96 -5.34
CA PHE A 205 -2.66 -18.85 -5.08
C PHE A 205 -2.56 -20.00 -6.10
N ALA A 206 -3.70 -20.42 -6.64
CA ALA A 206 -3.78 -21.56 -7.54
C ALA A 206 -3.44 -21.20 -9.00
N ASP A 207 -2.72 -22.10 -9.67
CA ASP A 207 -2.47 -22.00 -11.11
C ASP A 207 -3.75 -22.28 -11.94
N LYS A 208 -3.67 -22.17 -13.27
CA LYS A 208 -4.84 -22.36 -14.13
C LYS A 208 -5.46 -23.78 -14.01
N PRO A 209 -4.69 -24.88 -14.08
CA PRO A 209 -5.23 -26.23 -13.88
C PRO A 209 -6.00 -26.42 -12.57
N HIS A 210 -5.41 -25.99 -11.44
CA HIS A 210 -6.04 -26.15 -10.13
C HIS A 210 -7.29 -25.26 -9.97
N ARG A 211 -7.30 -24.07 -10.59
CA ARG A 211 -8.51 -23.22 -10.65
C ARG A 211 -9.62 -23.87 -11.47
N ASP A 212 -9.29 -24.45 -12.63
CA ASP A 212 -10.27 -25.14 -13.48
C ASP A 212 -10.87 -26.35 -12.77
N GLU A 213 -10.06 -27.10 -12.01
CA GLU A 213 -10.53 -28.23 -11.18
C GLU A 213 -11.48 -27.77 -10.07
N MET A 214 -11.09 -26.73 -9.30
CA MET A 214 -11.94 -26.15 -8.27
C MET A 214 -13.26 -25.64 -8.87
N ALA A 215 -13.22 -24.96 -10.01
CA ALA A 215 -14.41 -24.49 -10.71
C ALA A 215 -15.31 -25.64 -11.18
N ALA A 216 -14.73 -26.76 -11.63
CA ALA A 216 -15.48 -27.95 -12.00
C ALA A 216 -16.14 -28.60 -10.76
N MET A 217 -15.46 -28.65 -9.62
CA MET A 217 -16.06 -29.10 -8.35
C MET A 217 -17.22 -28.20 -7.92
N TYR A 218 -17.06 -26.88 -8.02
CA TYR A 218 -18.12 -25.91 -7.75
C TYR A 218 -19.38 -26.19 -8.58
N ARG A 219 -19.22 -26.31 -9.90
CA ARG A 219 -20.33 -26.56 -10.84
C ARG A 219 -20.94 -27.95 -10.72
N ARG A 220 -20.16 -28.95 -10.29
CA ARG A 220 -20.66 -30.31 -10.04
C ARG A 220 -21.50 -30.39 -8.77
N GLY A 221 -21.15 -29.63 -7.73
CA GLY A 221 -21.66 -29.84 -6.39
C GLY A 221 -21.06 -31.09 -5.73
N GLY A 222 -21.63 -31.47 -4.57
CA GLY A 222 -21.17 -32.59 -3.77
C GLY A 222 -19.92 -32.29 -2.93
N PHE A 223 -19.70 -31.03 -2.55
CA PHE A 223 -18.60 -30.60 -1.70
C PHE A 223 -19.10 -29.66 -0.59
N GLY A 224 -18.42 -29.68 0.56
CA GLY A 224 -18.68 -28.75 1.65
C GLY A 224 -17.73 -27.56 1.57
N TYR A 225 -18.19 -26.36 1.98
CA TYR A 225 -17.32 -25.17 2.05
C TYR A 225 -16.06 -25.36 2.90
N GLY A 226 -16.09 -26.27 3.88
CA GLY A 226 -14.91 -26.63 4.67
C GLY A 226 -13.77 -27.24 3.84
N GLU A 227 -14.07 -27.87 2.70
CA GLU A 227 -13.08 -28.40 1.77
C GLU A 227 -12.35 -27.27 1.04
N VAL A 228 -13.10 -26.31 0.50
CA VAL A 228 -12.52 -25.12 -0.17
C VAL A 228 -11.69 -24.30 0.80
N LYS A 229 -12.18 -24.08 2.03
CA LYS A 229 -11.42 -23.37 3.07
C LYS A 229 -10.10 -24.04 3.43
N LYS A 230 -10.05 -25.38 3.45
CA LYS A 230 -8.79 -26.12 3.65
C LYS A 230 -7.85 -25.93 2.46
N ALA A 231 -8.36 -25.99 1.23
CA ALA A 231 -7.57 -25.76 0.03
C ALA A 231 -6.98 -24.34 -0.02
N ILE A 232 -7.75 -23.31 0.39
CA ILE A 232 -7.23 -21.94 0.53
C ILE A 232 -6.11 -21.89 1.57
N ALA A 233 -6.31 -22.50 2.74
CA ALA A 233 -5.31 -22.51 3.80
C ALA A 233 -4.00 -23.16 3.32
N GLU A 234 -4.08 -24.36 2.74
CA GLU A 234 -2.93 -25.08 2.20
C GLU A 234 -2.23 -24.31 1.08
N ALA A 235 -2.98 -23.81 0.08
CA ALA A 235 -2.39 -23.04 -1.02
C ALA A 235 -1.71 -21.75 -0.54
N SER A 236 -2.30 -21.05 0.44
CA SER A 236 -1.71 -19.84 1.01
C SER A 236 -0.50 -20.13 1.91
N GLU A 237 -0.52 -21.25 2.64
CA GLU A 237 0.60 -21.71 3.47
C GLU A 237 1.81 -22.02 2.59
N ASP A 238 1.61 -22.78 1.51
CA ASP A 238 2.65 -23.14 0.56
C ASP A 238 3.19 -21.91 -0.19
N TYR A 239 2.29 -21.04 -0.68
CA TYR A 239 2.68 -19.84 -1.42
C TYR A 239 3.57 -18.89 -0.59
N PHE A 240 3.24 -18.71 0.70
CA PHE A 240 4.00 -17.83 1.59
C PHE A 240 5.12 -18.52 2.37
N ALA A 241 5.33 -19.83 2.24
CA ALA A 241 6.31 -20.58 3.03
C ALA A 241 7.71 -19.95 2.98
N ALA A 242 8.25 -19.72 1.77
CA ALA A 242 9.56 -19.09 1.59
C ALA A 242 9.61 -17.65 2.12
N ALA A 243 8.52 -16.89 1.99
CA ALA A 243 8.44 -15.54 2.54
C ALA A 243 8.43 -15.55 4.08
N ARG A 244 7.75 -16.51 4.71
CA ARG A 244 7.74 -16.67 6.18
C ARG A 244 9.12 -17.00 6.72
N GLU A 245 9.84 -17.91 6.08
CA GLU A 245 11.22 -18.24 6.44
C GLU A 245 12.13 -17.01 6.34
N ARG A 246 12.07 -16.29 5.21
CA ARG A 246 12.81 -15.03 5.05
C ARG A 246 12.46 -14.01 6.13
N ARG A 247 11.17 -13.84 6.46
CA ARG A 247 10.75 -12.91 7.50
C ARG A 247 11.33 -13.29 8.87
N ILE A 248 11.28 -14.57 9.24
CA ILE A 248 11.84 -15.07 10.50
C ILE A 248 13.35 -14.80 10.57
N ASP A 249 14.08 -14.99 9.46
CA ASP A 249 15.52 -14.73 9.42
C ASP A 249 15.85 -13.24 9.49
N LEU A 250 15.04 -12.38 8.85
CA LEU A 250 15.14 -10.93 8.97
C LEU A 250 14.84 -10.45 10.40
N GLU A 251 13.84 -11.03 11.08
CA GLU A 251 13.51 -10.74 12.48
C GLU A 251 14.67 -11.07 13.44
N LYS A 252 15.49 -12.08 13.12
CA LYS A 252 16.70 -12.42 13.88
C LYS A 252 17.87 -11.48 13.58
N ASN A 253 17.81 -10.70 12.50
CA ASN A 253 18.88 -9.81 12.05
C ASN A 253 18.35 -8.40 11.73
N LEU A 254 17.80 -7.75 12.75
CA LEU A 254 17.25 -6.40 12.62
C LEU A 254 18.32 -5.36 12.22
N ASP A 255 19.59 -5.59 12.59
CA ASP A 255 20.70 -4.72 12.19
C ASP A 255 20.85 -4.68 10.66
N HIS A 256 20.68 -5.82 9.98
CA HIS A 256 20.65 -5.86 8.52
C HIS A 256 19.49 -5.04 7.94
N VAL A 257 18.28 -5.18 8.49
CA VAL A 257 17.09 -4.43 8.04
C VAL A 257 17.30 -2.93 8.20
N GLN A 258 17.84 -2.50 9.34
CA GLN A 258 18.19 -1.09 9.59
C GLN A 258 19.27 -0.59 8.63
N ALA A 259 20.29 -1.41 8.34
CA ALA A 259 21.33 -1.07 7.37
C ALA A 259 20.76 -0.89 5.96
N VAL A 260 19.83 -1.74 5.54
CA VAL A 260 19.11 -1.63 4.27
C VAL A 260 18.34 -0.30 4.21
N LEU A 261 17.54 0.01 5.22
CA LEU A 261 16.76 1.26 5.28
C LEU A 261 17.67 2.50 5.26
N LYS A 262 18.77 2.48 6.02
CA LYS A 262 19.73 3.59 6.08
C LYS A 262 20.44 3.80 4.74
N SER A 263 20.84 2.71 4.07
CA SER A 263 21.44 2.76 2.73
C SER A 263 20.45 3.28 1.70
N GLY A 264 19.19 2.83 1.76
CA GLY A 264 18.11 3.34 0.93
C GLY A 264 17.85 4.83 1.15
N ALA A 265 17.82 5.27 2.42
CA ALA A 265 17.64 6.68 2.75
C ALA A 265 18.78 7.53 2.19
N HIS A 266 20.04 7.08 2.30
CA HIS A 266 21.18 7.79 1.70
C HIS A 266 20.98 8.03 0.19
N ARG A 267 20.68 6.95 -0.56
CA ARG A 267 20.42 7.04 -2.01
C ARG A 267 19.22 7.92 -2.33
N ALA A 268 18.15 7.86 -1.53
CA ALA A 268 16.98 8.71 -1.70
C ALA A 268 17.30 10.19 -1.47
N ARG A 269 18.08 10.50 -0.42
CA ARG A 269 18.51 11.87 -0.10
C ARG A 269 19.41 12.48 -1.17
N GLU A 270 20.29 11.71 -1.79
CA GLU A 270 21.11 12.19 -2.92
C GLU A 270 20.24 12.74 -4.05
N VAL A 271 19.15 12.05 -4.40
CA VAL A 271 18.21 12.51 -5.42
C VAL A 271 17.36 13.67 -4.90
N ALA A 272 16.75 13.52 -3.72
CA ALA A 272 15.85 14.51 -3.14
C ALA A 272 16.53 15.87 -2.88
N SER A 273 17.79 15.87 -2.45
CA SER A 273 18.57 17.08 -2.24
C SER A 273 18.83 17.84 -3.54
N GLY A 274 19.07 17.13 -4.65
CA GLY A 274 19.20 17.72 -5.97
C GLY A 274 17.92 18.41 -6.42
N VAL A 275 16.76 17.76 -6.25
CA VAL A 275 15.45 18.36 -6.58
C VAL A 275 15.12 19.55 -5.69
N LEU A 276 15.32 19.41 -4.37
CA LEU A 276 15.07 20.48 -3.41
C LEU A 276 15.94 21.70 -3.71
N LEU A 277 17.22 21.51 -4.05
CA LEU A 277 18.11 22.61 -4.43
C LEU A 277 17.58 23.36 -5.67
N ARG A 278 17.11 22.64 -6.70
CA ARG A 278 16.50 23.26 -7.89
C ARG A 278 15.28 24.10 -7.52
N ALA A 279 14.41 23.57 -6.66
CA ALA A 279 13.23 24.29 -6.17
C ALA A 279 13.62 25.54 -5.34
N GLN A 280 14.59 25.42 -4.44
CA GLN A 280 15.09 26.53 -3.62
C GLN A 280 15.68 27.66 -4.47
N GLN A 281 16.47 27.33 -5.49
CA GLN A 281 17.02 28.32 -6.42
C GLN A 281 15.93 29.00 -7.25
N ALA A 282 14.97 28.23 -7.76
CA ALA A 282 13.86 28.75 -8.55
C ALA A 282 12.99 29.74 -7.77
N CYS A 283 12.78 29.51 -6.47
CA CYS A 283 11.99 30.39 -5.62
C CYS A 283 12.81 31.40 -4.79
N GLY A 284 14.13 31.48 -5.00
CA GLY A 284 15.01 32.51 -4.41
C GLY A 284 15.39 32.29 -2.95
N LEU A 285 15.37 31.04 -2.45
CA LEU A 285 15.86 30.68 -1.12
C LEU A 285 17.38 30.45 -1.09
N LYS A 286 18.03 30.28 -2.25
CA LYS A 286 19.47 30.08 -2.43
C LYS A 286 19.97 30.75 -3.69
#